data_AF-A0A250JWP8-F1
#
_entry.id   AF-A0A250JWP8-F1
#
_cell.length_a   1.000
_cell.length_b   1.000
_cell.length_c   1.000
_cell.angle_alpha   90.00
_cell.angle_beta   90.00
_cell.angle_gamma   90.00
#
_symmetry.space_group_name_H-M   'P 1'
#
loop_
_entity.id
_entity.type
_entity.pdbx_description
1 polymer ?
#
loop_
_entity_poly.entity_id
_entity_poly.type
_entity_poly.pdbx_seq_one_letter_code
_entity_poly.pdbx_strand_id
1 'polypeptide(L)'
;MRTRVWLSVLAVLSLGASACVMAPLQPGYTECGDFMGDDPCQPGQYCADATLSYCELGCTSDVNCASNQECVKEYGEQVGVCLNTCPSCAYD
;
A
#
# COMPACT_ATOMS: atom_id res chain seq x y z
N MET A 1 -22.32 -60.41 -28.72
CA MET A 1 -22.43 -59.78 -27.39
C MET A 1 -21.40 -58.66 -27.30
N ARG A 2 -21.83 -57.41 -27.14
CA ARG A 2 -20.99 -56.19 -27.17
C ARG A 2 -20.58 -55.82 -25.74
N THR A 3 -19.30 -55.90 -25.42
CA THR A 3 -18.71 -55.39 -24.17
C THR A 3 -18.63 -53.86 -24.23
N ARG A 4 -19.27 -53.19 -23.26
CA ARG A 4 -19.35 -51.74 -23.17
C ARG A 4 -18.08 -51.19 -22.51
N VAL A 5 -17.31 -50.40 -23.26
CA VAL A 5 -16.23 -49.53 -22.75
C VAL A 5 -16.88 -48.38 -21.99
N TRP A 6 -16.70 -48.33 -20.68
CA TRP A 6 -17.14 -47.19 -19.86
C TRP A 6 -16.03 -46.13 -19.90
N LEU A 7 -16.24 -45.07 -20.71
CA LEU A 7 -15.46 -43.84 -20.63
C LEU A 7 -15.73 -43.18 -19.27
N SER A 8 -14.72 -43.15 -18.42
CA SER A 8 -14.75 -42.34 -17.20
C SER A 8 -14.41 -40.90 -17.59
N VAL A 9 -15.44 -40.05 -17.62
CA VAL A 9 -15.32 -38.62 -17.87
C VAL A 9 -15.30 -37.88 -16.51
N LEU A 10 -14.49 -36.83 -16.44
CA LEU A 10 -14.56 -35.67 -15.53
C LEU A 10 -14.03 -35.82 -14.09
N ALA A 11 -12.98 -35.06 -13.78
CA ALA A 11 -13.16 -33.77 -13.11
C ALA A 11 -11.85 -32.94 -13.21
N VAL A 12 -11.81 -31.97 -14.13
CA VAL A 12 -10.78 -30.92 -14.10
C VAL A 12 -11.24 -29.93 -13.04
N LEU A 13 -10.67 -30.02 -11.84
CA LEU A 13 -10.83 -28.99 -10.81
C LEU A 13 -10.10 -27.72 -11.28
N SER A 14 -10.83 -26.79 -11.88
CA SER A 14 -10.34 -25.44 -12.12
C SER A 14 -10.28 -24.70 -10.77
N LEU A 15 -9.09 -24.58 -10.19
CA LEU A 15 -8.84 -23.64 -9.10
C LEU A 15 -8.97 -22.22 -9.66
N GLY A 16 -10.15 -21.63 -9.51
CA GLY A 16 -10.37 -20.21 -9.73
C GLY A 16 -9.63 -19.41 -8.66
N ALA A 17 -8.37 -19.07 -8.90
CA ALA A 17 -7.67 -18.09 -8.10
C ALA A 17 -8.32 -16.72 -8.34
N SER A 18 -9.27 -16.34 -7.48
CA SER A 18 -9.69 -14.94 -7.37
C SER A 18 -8.50 -14.17 -6.79
N ALA A 19 -7.71 -13.56 -7.67
CA ALA A 19 -6.80 -12.51 -7.27
C ALA A 19 -7.66 -11.30 -6.89
N CYS A 20 -7.91 -11.11 -5.61
CA CYS A 20 -8.42 -9.84 -5.08
C CYS A 20 -7.37 -8.77 -5.39
N VAL A 21 -7.61 -7.99 -6.45
CA VAL A 21 -6.84 -6.78 -6.74
C VAL A 21 -7.15 -5.78 -5.63
N MET A 22 -6.20 -5.58 -4.71
CA MET A 22 -6.30 -4.50 -3.74
C MET A 22 -6.20 -3.18 -4.50
N ALA A 23 -7.21 -2.32 -4.33
CA ALA A 23 -7.15 -0.97 -4.87
C ALA A 23 -6.01 -0.20 -4.18
N PRO A 24 -5.24 0.63 -4.91
CA PRO A 24 -4.18 1.41 -4.30
C PRO A 24 -4.76 2.39 -3.27
N LEU A 25 -4.02 2.62 -2.19
CA LEU A 25 -4.37 3.61 -1.17
C LEU A 25 -4.47 5.02 -1.77
N GLN A 26 -5.27 5.87 -1.13
CA GLN A 26 -5.29 7.29 -1.47
C GLN A 26 -3.91 7.92 -1.18
N PRO A 27 -3.49 8.95 -1.93
CA PRO A 27 -2.21 9.62 -1.70
C PRO A 27 -2.04 10.07 -0.24
N GLY A 28 -0.85 9.85 0.32
CA GLY A 28 -0.51 10.14 1.72
C GLY A 28 -0.80 9.00 2.69
N TYR A 29 -1.71 8.08 2.35
CA TYR A 29 -1.93 6.89 3.18
C TYR A 29 -0.86 5.85 2.90
N THR A 30 -0.32 5.25 3.95
CA THR A 30 0.75 4.25 3.86
C THR A 30 0.32 2.97 4.57
N GLU A 31 0.52 1.82 3.93
CA GLU A 31 0.27 0.53 4.57
C GLU A 31 1.14 0.36 5.82
N CYS A 32 0.55 -0.12 6.91
CA CYS A 32 1.25 -0.41 8.15
C CYS A 32 0.55 -1.56 8.88
N GLY A 33 1.27 -2.64 9.12
CA GLY A 33 0.68 -3.91 9.53
C GLY A 33 1.17 -5.06 8.67
N ASP A 34 1.31 -6.23 9.28
CA ASP A 34 1.67 -7.48 8.59
C ASP A 34 0.42 -8.30 8.18
N PHE A 35 -0.78 -7.89 8.61
CA PHE A 35 -2.03 -8.61 8.35
C PHE A 35 -2.99 -7.80 7.47
N MET A 36 -3.72 -8.52 6.61
CA MET A 36 -4.79 -7.90 5.81
C MET A 36 -5.91 -7.41 6.73
N GLY A 37 -6.09 -6.09 6.79
CA GLY A 37 -7.15 -5.44 7.55
C GLY A 37 -6.68 -4.40 8.55
N ASP A 38 -5.37 -4.23 8.74
CA ASP A 38 -4.84 -3.13 9.55
C ASP A 38 -5.09 -1.78 8.88
N ASP A 39 -5.44 -0.78 9.69
CA ASP A 39 -5.69 0.57 9.20
C ASP A 39 -4.38 1.20 8.71
N PRO A 40 -4.35 1.79 7.49
CA PRO A 40 -3.16 2.46 7.00
C PRO A 40 -2.83 3.71 7.83
N CYS A 41 -1.54 4.05 7.89
CA CYS A 41 -1.10 5.32 8.44
C CYS A 41 -1.72 6.48 7.66
N GLN A 42 -2.13 7.52 8.40
CA GLN A 42 -2.76 8.70 7.82
C GLN A 42 -1.72 9.56 7.08
N PRO A 43 -2.15 10.46 6.16
CA PRO A 43 -1.26 11.45 5.56
C PRO A 43 -0.48 12.25 6.60
N GLY A 44 0.83 12.39 6.39
CA GLY A 44 1.77 12.98 7.34
C GLY A 44 2.30 12.01 8.40
N GLN A 45 2.06 10.70 8.22
CA GLN A 45 2.61 9.64 9.06
C GLN A 45 3.33 8.59 8.21
N TYR A 46 4.33 7.94 8.80
CA TYR A 46 5.00 6.77 8.24
C TYR A 46 4.84 5.56 9.18
N CYS A 47 4.94 4.36 8.63
CA CYS A 47 4.95 3.13 9.41
C CYS A 47 6.31 2.95 10.08
N ALA A 48 6.38 3.15 11.39
CA ALA A 48 7.60 3.00 12.17
C ALA A 48 7.84 1.53 12.54
N ASP A 49 6.77 0.77 12.77
CA ASP A 49 6.84 -0.67 13.05
C ASP A 49 5.62 -1.38 12.43
N ALA A 50 5.85 -2.17 11.38
CA ALA A 50 4.79 -2.92 10.70
C ALA A 50 4.26 -4.11 11.52
N THR A 51 5.05 -4.67 12.43
CA THR A 51 4.64 -5.81 13.26
C THR A 51 3.69 -5.35 14.38
N LEU A 52 3.81 -4.10 14.82
CA LEU A 52 2.93 -3.48 15.81
C LEU A 52 1.85 -2.57 15.19
N SER A 53 1.81 -2.46 13.86
CA SER A 53 0.97 -1.51 13.12
C SER A 53 1.11 -0.08 13.66
N TYR A 54 2.35 0.31 13.99
CA TYR A 54 2.66 1.56 14.67
C TYR A 54 3.03 2.66 13.67
N CYS A 55 2.20 3.69 13.63
CA CYS A 55 2.41 4.89 12.82
C CYS A 55 3.02 6.02 13.65
N GLU A 56 4.04 6.67 13.10
CA GLU A 56 4.66 7.86 13.68
C GLU A 56 4.47 9.09 12.79
N LEU A 57 4.48 10.26 13.40
CA LEU A 57 4.41 11.54 12.67
C LEU A 57 5.67 11.77 11.85
N GLY A 58 5.48 12.31 10.65
CA GLY A 58 6.55 12.64 9.72
C GLY A 58 6.49 11.80 8.45
N CYS A 59 7.55 11.86 7.66
CA CYS A 59 7.62 11.19 6.38
C CYS A 59 9.02 10.62 6.12
N THR A 60 9.08 9.45 5.49
CA THR A 60 10.32 8.90 4.94
C THR A 60 10.40 9.11 3.43
N SER A 61 9.28 9.46 2.78
CA SER A 61 9.20 9.84 1.38
C SER A 61 7.91 10.63 1.09
N ASP A 62 7.79 11.18 -0.12
CA ASP A 62 6.58 11.91 -0.57
C ASP A 62 5.31 11.05 -0.55
N VAL A 63 5.44 9.72 -0.57
CA VAL A 63 4.30 8.78 -0.49
C VAL A 63 3.52 8.95 0.80
N ASN A 64 4.18 9.36 1.90
CA ASN A 64 3.55 9.59 3.18
C ASN A 64 2.80 10.94 3.24
N CYS A 65 2.94 11.80 2.22
CA CYS A 65 2.41 13.15 2.23
C CYS A 65 1.15 13.28 1.36
N ALA A 66 0.29 14.26 1.68
CA ALA A 66 -0.88 14.54 0.87
C ALA A 66 -0.47 14.97 -0.56
N SER A 67 -1.41 14.92 -1.52
CA SER A 67 -1.13 15.13 -2.94
C SER A 67 -0.52 16.50 -3.30
N ASN A 68 -0.64 17.49 -2.43
CA ASN A 68 -0.08 18.84 -2.58
C ASN A 68 1.11 19.10 -1.63
N GLN A 69 1.80 18.05 -1.20
CA GLN A 69 2.89 18.11 -0.24
C GLN A 69 4.10 17.31 -0.72
N GLU A 70 5.28 17.68 -0.23
CA GLU A 70 6.55 16.97 -0.41
C GLU A 70 7.19 16.69 0.95
N CYS A 71 7.97 15.62 1.03
CA CYS A 71 8.69 15.23 2.23
C CYS A 71 10.04 15.93 2.29
N VAL A 72 10.15 16.92 3.18
CA VAL A 72 11.40 17.66 3.37
C VAL A 72 12.15 17.10 4.57
N LYS A 73 13.40 16.66 4.35
CA LYS A 73 14.30 16.15 5.39
C LYS A 73 15.46 17.10 5.60
N GLU A 74 15.85 17.29 6.86
CA GLU A 74 17.10 17.98 7.19
C GLU A 74 18.32 17.11 6.85
N TYR A 75 19.48 17.73 6.72
CA TYR A 75 20.71 17.01 6.37
C TYR A 75 21.08 15.99 7.45
N GLY A 76 21.12 14.72 7.07
CA GLY A 76 21.44 13.60 7.95
C GLY A 76 20.22 12.93 8.60
N GLU A 77 19.04 13.51 8.48
CA GLU A 77 17.81 12.95 9.03
C GLU A 77 17.17 11.92 8.10
N GLN A 78 16.65 10.84 8.67
CA GLN A 78 15.95 9.78 7.93
C GLN A 78 14.44 10.05 7.82
N VAL A 79 13.92 10.86 8.74
CA VAL A 79 12.51 11.25 8.84
C VAL A 79 12.42 12.76 8.64
N GLY A 80 11.47 13.18 7.82
CA GLY A 80 11.19 14.57 7.52
C GLY A 80 9.77 14.98 7.90
N VAL A 81 9.38 16.14 7.39
CA VAL A 81 8.04 16.71 7.54
C VAL A 81 7.41 16.95 6.18
N CYS A 82 6.11 16.67 6.06
CA CYS A 82 5.34 16.98 4.88
C CYS A 82 5.05 18.48 4.81
N LEU A 83 5.60 19.16 3.81
CA LEU A 83 5.39 20.58 3.57
C LEU A 83 4.58 20.77 2.30
N ASN A 84 3.70 21.78 2.28
CA ASN A 84 2.92 22.09 1.08
C ASN A 84 3.86 22.51 -0.05
N THR A 85 3.73 21.86 -1.20
CA THR A 85 4.38 22.33 -2.42
C THR A 85 3.72 23.63 -2.82
N CYS A 86 4.50 24.71 -2.86
CA CYS A 86 4.01 26.00 -3.32
C CYS A 86 4.56 26.31 -4.71
N PRO A 87 3.85 25.92 -5.78
CA PRO A 87 4.31 26.16 -7.15
C PRO A 87 4.45 27.66 -7.50
N SER A 88 3.80 28.55 -6.75
CA SER A 88 3.87 30.00 -6.93
C SER A 88 4.83 30.73 -5.98
N CYS A 89 5.44 30.04 -5.00
CA CYS A 89 6.36 30.67 -4.05
C CYS A 89 7.81 30.75 -4.56
N ALA A 90 8.06 30.30 -5.79
CA ALA A 90 9.40 30.26 -6.39
C ALA A 90 9.88 31.60 -6.98
N TYR A 91 9.11 32.69 -6.84
CA TYR A 91 9.47 34.00 -7.39
C TYR A 91 9.06 35.13 -6.43
N ASP A 92 10.00 35.58 -5.60
CA ASP A 92 10.09 36.94 -5.06
C ASP A 92 11.53 37.43 -5.24
#